data_AF-A0A086BN65-F1
#
_entry.id   AF-A0A086BN65-F1
#
_cell.length_a   1.000
_cell.length_b   1.000
_cell.length_c   1.000
_cell.angle_alpha   90.00
_cell.angle_beta   90.00
_cell.angle_gamma   90.00
#
_symmetry.space_group_name_H-M   'P 1'
#
loop_
_entity.id
_entity.type
_entity.pdbx_description
1 polymer ?
#
loop_
_entity_poly.entity_id
_entity_poly.type
_entity_poly.pdbx_seq_one_letter_code
_entity_poly.pdbx_strand_id
1 'polypeptide(L)'
;MIHTKKQIEDLVRKLMKDVKRNYLEKNEIYISFETNHKIPVLNKVVNNCWQIAVDVHDDQSNKDEPASILLYINDTTLDFEGYLDGSMGRPIPLLPKKDSDGIFYLDKF
;
A
#
# COMPACT_ATOMS: atom_id res chain seq x y z
N MET A 1 14.58 -10.22 -7.54
CA MET A 1 13.47 -9.47 -8.15
C MET A 1 12.81 -10.36 -9.20
N ILE A 2 11.59 -10.81 -8.94
CA ILE A 2 10.81 -11.73 -9.77
C ILE A 2 9.82 -10.92 -10.63
N HIS A 3 9.18 -9.90 -10.05
CA HIS A 3 8.21 -9.07 -10.75
C HIS A 3 8.84 -7.77 -11.27
N THR A 4 8.19 -7.14 -12.23
CA THR A 4 8.58 -5.81 -12.72
C THR A 4 7.79 -4.71 -12.02
N LYS A 5 8.36 -3.50 -11.96
CA LYS A 5 7.67 -2.31 -11.44
C LYS A 5 6.29 -2.12 -12.09
N LYS A 6 6.16 -2.35 -13.40
CA LYS A 6 4.88 -2.24 -14.13
C LYS A 6 3.84 -3.26 -13.65
N GLN A 7 4.24 -4.52 -13.43
CA GLN A 7 3.32 -5.55 -12.92
C GLN A 7 2.83 -5.21 -11.50
N ILE A 8 3.69 -4.66 -10.67
CA ILE A 8 3.34 -4.22 -9.31
C ILE A 8 2.42 -3.00 -9.36
N GLU A 9 2.68 -2.04 -10.24
CA GLU A 9 1.79 -0.90 -10.44
C GLU A 9 0.39 -1.35 -10.87
N ASP A 10 0.29 -2.27 -11.84
CA ASP A 10 -0.99 -2.81 -12.31
C ASP A 10 -1.74 -3.54 -11.19
N LEU A 11 -1.03 -4.29 -10.33
CA LEU A 11 -1.60 -4.96 -9.16
C LEU A 11 -2.16 -3.95 -8.15
N VAL A 12 -1.37 -2.93 -7.80
CA VAL A 12 -1.79 -1.89 -6.85
C VAL A 12 -3.01 -1.14 -7.39
N ARG A 13 -3.03 -0.76 -8.67
CA ARG A 13 -4.17 -0.07 -9.27
C ARG A 13 -5.46 -0.90 -9.21
N LYS A 14 -5.39 -2.22 -9.38
CA LYS A 14 -6.56 -3.12 -9.23
C LYS A 14 -7.06 -3.14 -7.79
N LEU A 15 -6.15 -3.35 -6.82
CA LEU A 15 -6.46 -3.34 -5.39
C LEU A 15 -7.20 -2.06 -4.99
N MET A 16 -6.70 -0.91 -5.44
CA MET A 16 -7.23 0.40 -5.06
C MET A 16 -8.63 0.67 -5.63
N LYS A 17 -9.01 0.07 -6.77
CA LYS A 17 -10.37 0.15 -7.32
C LYS A 17 -11.39 -0.59 -6.45
N ASP A 18 -11.01 -1.75 -5.90
CA ASP A 18 -11.91 -2.58 -5.09
C ASP A 18 -12.28 -1.90 -3.75
N VAL A 19 -11.40 -1.03 -3.24
CA VAL A 19 -11.61 -0.28 -1.97
C VAL A 19 -12.62 0.89 -2.13
N LYS A 20 -13.24 1.08 -3.31
CA LYS A 20 -14.21 2.17 -3.60
C LYS A 20 -13.70 3.58 -3.26
N ARG A 21 -12.39 3.84 -3.36
CA ARG A 21 -11.79 5.16 -3.12
C ARG A 21 -11.47 5.82 -4.47
N ASN A 22 -12.38 6.69 -4.94
CA ASN A 22 -12.32 7.34 -6.26
C ASN A 22 -11.06 8.17 -6.53
N TYR A 23 -10.34 8.62 -5.50
CA TYR A 23 -9.16 9.47 -5.66
C TYR A 23 -7.91 8.71 -6.17
N LEU A 24 -7.85 7.39 -6.00
CA LEU A 24 -6.61 6.62 -6.25
C LEU A 24 -6.33 6.31 -7.72
N GLU A 25 -7.31 6.52 -8.61
CA GLU A 25 -7.10 6.29 -10.05
C GLU A 25 -6.20 7.34 -10.70
N LYS A 26 -6.14 8.56 -10.14
CA LYS A 26 -5.45 9.72 -10.72
C LYS A 26 -4.17 10.11 -9.98
N ASN A 27 -3.95 9.55 -8.80
CA ASN A 27 -2.82 9.92 -7.95
C ASN A 27 -1.51 9.29 -8.45
N GLU A 28 -0.41 9.99 -8.19
CA GLU A 28 0.92 9.48 -8.50
C GLU A 28 1.23 8.28 -7.59
N ILE A 29 1.84 7.25 -8.17
CA ILE A 29 2.25 6.03 -7.47
C ILE A 29 3.77 5.94 -7.54
N TYR A 30 4.41 6.05 -6.38
CA TYR A 30 5.84 5.86 -6.24
C TYR A 30 6.11 4.40 -5.87
N ILE A 31 7.05 3.76 -6.58
CA ILE A 31 7.39 2.35 -6.37
C ILE A 31 8.90 2.19 -6.35
N SER A 32 9.42 1.61 -5.27
CA SER A 32 10.82 1.16 -5.11
C SER A 32 10.88 -0.32 -4.71
N PHE A 33 12.01 -0.96 -5.01
CA PHE A 33 12.30 -2.33 -4.58
C PHE A 33 13.40 -2.29 -3.53
N GLU A 34 13.16 -2.94 -2.41
CA GLU A 34 14.05 -2.94 -1.25
C GLU A 34 14.35 -4.37 -0.82
N THR A 35 15.58 -4.61 -0.36
CA THR A 35 15.97 -5.89 0.25
C THR A 35 16.09 -5.75 1.76
N ASN A 36 15.59 -6.74 2.50
CA ASN A 36 15.55 -6.73 3.98
C ASN A 36 14.87 -5.48 4.56
N HIS A 37 13.76 -5.05 3.97
CA HIS A 37 13.07 -3.83 4.37
C HIS A 37 12.33 -4.03 5.69
N LYS A 38 12.59 -3.17 6.68
CA LYS A 38 11.82 -3.10 7.92
C LYS A 38 10.61 -2.20 7.69
N ILE A 39 9.41 -2.76 7.76
CA ILE A 39 8.19 -1.97 7.61
C ILE A 39 8.07 -1.01 8.81
N PRO A 40 7.92 0.31 8.61
CA PRO A 40 7.70 1.25 9.69
C PRO A 40 6.48 0.84 10.52
N VAL A 41 6.52 1.11 11.83
CA VAL A 41 5.45 0.80 12.81
C VAL A 41 5.04 -0.66 12.97
N LEU A 42 5.50 -1.57 12.10
CA LEU A 42 5.37 -3.03 12.25
C LEU A 42 6.73 -3.62 12.66
N ASN A 43 6.75 -4.51 13.66
CA ASN A 43 7.97 -5.23 14.02
C ASN A 43 8.24 -6.39 13.04
N LYS A 44 8.37 -6.08 11.75
CA LYS A 44 8.43 -7.03 10.63
C LYS A 44 9.48 -6.60 9.60
N VAL A 45 10.24 -7.58 9.11
CA VAL A 45 11.24 -7.41 8.05
C VAL A 45 10.86 -8.29 6.87
N VAL A 46 10.97 -7.76 5.65
CA VAL A 46 10.66 -8.46 4.39
C VAL A 46 11.92 -8.49 3.52
N ASN A 47 12.41 -9.69 3.18
CA ASN A 47 13.69 -9.85 2.47
C ASN A 47 13.68 -9.31 1.03
N ASN A 48 12.54 -9.30 0.34
CA ASN A 48 12.37 -8.76 -1.01
C ASN A 48 11.03 -8.03 -1.09
N CYS A 49 11.04 -6.71 -0.98
CA CYS A 49 9.85 -5.91 -0.78
C CYS A 49 9.69 -4.87 -1.88
N TRP A 50 8.51 -4.82 -2.49
CA TRP A 50 8.05 -3.63 -3.19
C TRP A 50 7.47 -2.68 -2.18
N GLN A 51 8.09 -1.51 -2.04
CA GLN A 51 7.55 -0.39 -1.28
C GLN A 51 6.80 0.51 -2.25
N ILE A 52 5.52 0.74 -1.98
CA ILE A 52 4.67 1.61 -2.78
C ILE A 52 4.14 2.75 -1.90
N ALA A 53 4.19 3.97 -2.41
CA ALA A 53 3.51 5.12 -1.84
C ALA A 53 2.51 5.68 -2.85
N VAL A 54 1.28 5.93 -2.38
CA VAL A 54 0.22 6.55 -3.19
C VAL A 54 -0.22 7.81 -2.48
N ASP A 55 -0.10 8.95 -3.15
CA ASP A 55 -0.55 10.21 -2.57
C ASP A 55 -2.06 10.24 -2.43
N VAL A 56 -2.54 10.87 -1.35
CA VAL A 56 -3.96 11.03 -1.02
C VAL A 56 -4.20 12.44 -0.51
N HIS A 57 -4.86 13.26 -1.31
CA HIS A 57 -5.18 14.66 -0.98
C HIS A 57 -6.61 14.87 -0.46
N ASP A 58 -7.53 13.94 -0.72
CA ASP A 58 -8.97 14.21 -0.63
C ASP A 58 -9.56 14.18 0.80
N ASP A 59 -8.88 13.57 1.78
CA ASP A 59 -9.43 13.34 3.13
C ASP A 59 -8.75 14.18 4.24
N GLN A 60 -7.82 15.07 3.90
CA GLN A 60 -7.13 15.93 4.87
C GLN A 60 -7.91 17.21 5.18
N SER A 61 -8.04 17.53 6.47
CA SER A 61 -8.52 18.84 6.94
C SER A 61 -7.53 19.98 6.61
N ASN A 62 -6.27 19.64 6.32
CA ASN A 62 -5.21 20.56 5.93
C ASN A 62 -4.72 20.22 4.51
N LYS A 63 -4.95 21.12 3.55
CA LYS A 63 -4.59 20.90 2.13
C LYS A 63 -3.10 21.07 1.84
N ASP A 64 -2.34 21.59 2.81
CA ASP A 64 -0.94 21.93 2.66
C ASP A 64 0.01 20.79 3.06
N GLU A 65 -0.51 19.73 3.70
CA GLU A 65 0.29 18.55 4.07
C GLU A 65 -0.03 17.38 3.13
N PRO A 66 0.97 16.87 2.37
CA PRO A 66 0.76 15.67 1.57
C PRO A 66 0.62 14.47 2.49
N ALA A 67 -0.46 13.71 2.30
CA ALA A 67 -0.59 12.40 2.90
C ALA A 67 -0.42 11.30 1.86
N SER A 68 0.05 10.15 2.30
CA SER A 68 0.25 9.01 1.43
C SER A 68 -0.23 7.73 2.12
N ILE A 69 -0.74 6.81 1.31
CA ILE A 69 -0.92 5.40 1.68
C ILE A 69 0.37 4.68 1.34
N LEU A 70 0.89 3.89 2.27
CA LEU A 70 2.06 3.03 2.05
C LEU A 70 1.63 1.57 1.96
N LEU A 71 2.10 0.87 0.95
CA LEU A 71 1.89 -0.56 0.75
C LEU A 71 3.23 -1.27 0.64
N TYR A 72 3.31 -2.46 1.23
CA TYR A 72 4.49 -3.31 1.20
C TYR A 72 4.10 -4.67 0.65
N ILE A 73 4.68 -5.07 -0.49
CA ILE A 73 4.36 -6.34 -1.14
C ILE A 73 5.60 -7.21 -1.22
N ASN A 74 5.51 -8.46 -0.77
CA ASN A 74 6.59 -9.43 -0.90
C ASN A 74 6.72 -9.86 -2.35
N ASP A 75 7.88 -9.64 -2.95
CA ASP A 75 8.11 -9.97 -4.37
C ASP A 75 8.14 -11.48 -4.65
N THR A 76 8.29 -12.31 -3.61
CA THR A 76 8.28 -13.77 -3.75
C THR A 76 6.89 -14.36 -3.62
N THR A 77 6.12 -13.95 -2.62
CA THR A 77 4.79 -14.52 -2.35
C THR A 77 3.64 -13.71 -2.94
N LEU A 78 3.90 -12.46 -3.34
CA LEU A 78 2.89 -11.45 -3.69
C LEU A 78 1.91 -11.12 -2.56
N ASP A 79 2.22 -11.51 -1.33
CA ASP A 79 1.43 -11.14 -0.17
C ASP A 79 1.65 -9.67 0.17
N PHE A 80 0.58 -9.02 0.62
CA PHE A 80 0.67 -7.69 1.21
C PHE A 80 1.15 -7.82 2.64
N GLU A 81 2.38 -7.37 2.88
CA GLU A 81 3.06 -7.52 4.16
C GLU A 81 2.76 -6.36 5.12
N GLY A 82 2.24 -5.23 4.59
CA GLY A 82 1.77 -4.08 5.35
C GLY A 82 0.99 -3.07 4.51
N TYR A 83 0.03 -2.41 5.14
CA TYR A 83 -0.73 -1.28 4.63
C TYR A 83 -0.72 -0.19 5.70
N LEU A 84 -0.26 1.02 5.38
CA LEU A 84 -0.28 2.17 6.31
C LEU A 84 -1.11 3.30 5.70
N ASP A 85 -2.22 3.67 6.34
CA ASP A 85 -3.01 4.84 5.94
C ASP A 85 -2.47 6.10 6.64
N GLY A 86 -1.79 6.98 5.90
CA GLY A 86 -1.28 8.26 6.39
C GLY A 86 -2.25 9.44 6.23
N SER A 87 -3.45 9.22 5.66
CA SER A 87 -4.41 10.28 5.32
C SER A 87 -4.89 11.14 6.49
N MET A 88 -4.69 10.72 7.74
CA MET A 88 -5.13 11.45 8.95
C MET A 88 -3.96 11.84 9.88
N GLY A 89 -2.73 11.93 9.37
CA GLY A 89 -1.56 12.44 10.11
C GLY A 89 -0.88 11.44 11.06
N ARG A 90 -1.48 10.28 11.32
CA ARG A 90 -0.82 9.13 11.98
C ARG A 90 -1.01 7.87 11.15
N PRO A 91 0.06 7.16 10.76
CA PRO A 91 -0.05 5.94 9.98
C PRO A 91 -0.80 4.88 10.78
N ILE A 92 -1.95 4.46 10.27
CA ILE A 92 -2.72 3.35 10.85
C ILE A 92 -2.25 2.07 10.17
N PRO A 93 -1.57 1.15 10.89
CA PRO A 93 -1.24 -0.14 10.34
C PRO A 93 -2.51 -0.98 10.17
N LEU A 94 -2.81 -1.33 8.94
CA LEU A 94 -3.86 -2.27 8.58
C LEU A 94 -3.16 -3.52 8.05
N LEU A 95 -3.57 -4.68 8.56
CA LEU A 95 -3.17 -5.95 7.97
C LEU A 95 -4.23 -6.31 6.92
N PRO A 96 -3.89 -6.31 5.62
CA PRO A 96 -4.83 -6.74 4.61
C PRO A 96 -5.14 -8.22 4.80
N LYS A 97 -6.43 -8.56 4.78
CA LYS A 97 -6.90 -9.95 4.70
C LYS A 97 -7.38 -10.23 3.30
N LYS A 98 -7.08 -11.43 2.82
CA LYS A 98 -7.55 -11.95 1.54
C LYS A 98 -8.84 -12.74 1.79
N ASP A 99 -9.93 -12.40 1.12
CA ASP A 99 -11.14 -13.22 1.14
C ASP A 99 -10.99 -14.44 0.22
N SER A 100 -11.96 -15.34 0.33
CA SER A 100 -12.16 -16.54 -0.49
C SER A 100 -12.29 -16.25 -2.00
N ASP A 101 -12.71 -15.04 -2.38
CA ASP A 101 -12.80 -14.58 -3.76
C ASP A 101 -11.49 -13.96 -4.31
N GLY A 102 -10.46 -13.85 -3.47
CA GLY A 102 -9.17 -13.27 -3.82
C GLY A 102 -9.09 -11.75 -3.71
N ILE A 103 -10.16 -11.08 -3.27
CA ILE A 103 -10.18 -9.64 -3.01
C ILE A 103 -9.53 -9.38 -1.64
N PHE A 104 -8.70 -8.33 -1.57
CA PHE A 104 -8.12 -7.88 -0.31
C PHE A 104 -9.00 -6.81 0.32
N TYR A 105 -9.28 -6.95 1.62
CA TYR A 105 -9.97 -5.94 2.40
C TYR A 105 -9.15 -5.52 3.62
N LEU A 106 -9.39 -4.29 4.06
CA LEU A 106 -8.76 -3.71 5.24
C LEU A 106 -9.59 -4.08 6.47
N ASP A 107 -9.05 -4.94 7.32
CA ASP A 107 -9.70 -5.29 8.59
C ASP A 107 -9.61 -4.08 9.53
N LYS A 108 -10.76 -3.47 9.85
CA LYS A 108 -10.84 -2.47 10.92
C LYS A 108 -11.01 -3.24 12.22
N PHE A 109 -10.03 -3.11 13.13
CA PHE A 109 -10.16 -3.56 14.52
C PHE A 109 -11.42 -3.00 15.19
#